data_AF-K1TMX6-F1
#
_entry.id   AF-K1TMX6-F1
#
_cell.length_a   1.000
_cell.length_b   1.000
_cell.length_c   1.000
_cell.angle_alpha   90.00
_cell.angle_beta   90.00
_cell.angle_gamma   90.00
#
_symmetry.space_group_name_H-M   'P 1'
#
loop_
_entity.id
_entity.type
_entity.pdbx_description
1 polymer ?
#
loop_
_entity_poly.entity_id
_entity_poly.type
_entity_poly.pdbx_seq_one_letter_code
_entity_poly.pdbx_strand_id
1 'polypeptide(L)' 'DENIIRIKSEGYDEFAVSLDDLDVHIGEKGSSEIVRGIAARFKDLGVEISGFDMYTTSNVLGGSGISSSCCI' A
#
# COMPACT_ATOMS: atom_id res chain seq x y z
N ASP A 1 1.84 8.35 -15.66
CA ASP A 1 1.71 6.99 -15.09
C ASP A 1 2.85 6.53 -14.18
N GLU A 2 3.96 7.28 -14.02
CA GLU A 2 5.16 6.78 -13.32
C GLU A 2 5.14 6.90 -11.78
N ASN A 3 4.07 7.46 -11.18
CA ASN A 3 3.96 7.75 -9.74
C ASN A 3 2.81 7.01 -9.06
N ILE A 4 2.31 5.91 -9.64
CA ILE A 4 1.21 5.14 -9.04
C ILE A 4 1.78 3.82 -8.54
N ILE A 5 1.52 3.50 -7.27
CA ILE A 5 1.75 2.19 -6.69
C ILE A 5 0.46 1.38 -6.85
N ARG A 6 0.49 0.29 -7.64
CA ARG A 6 -0.66 -0.62 -7.79
C ARG A 6 -0.37 -1.91 -7.05
N ILE A 7 -1.29 -2.31 -6.18
CA ILE A 7 -1.13 -3.51 -5.36
C ILE A 7 -2.33 -4.41 -5.59
N LYS A 8 -2.03 -5.64 -5.99
CA LYS A 8 -3.02 -6.70 -6.14
C LYS A 8 -2.63 -7.89 -5.29
N SER A 9 -3.57 -8.38 -4.50
CA SER A 9 -3.38 -9.59 -3.73
C SER A 9 -4.35 -10.67 -4.17
N GLU A 10 -3.90 -11.92 -4.17
CA GLU A 10 -4.75 -13.06 -4.50
C GLU A 10 -5.90 -13.16 -3.49
N GLY A 11 -7.15 -13.05 -3.97
CA GLY A 11 -8.34 -13.07 -3.12
C GLY A 11 -8.80 -11.72 -2.58
N TYR A 12 -8.14 -10.61 -2.97
CA TYR A 12 -8.55 -9.24 -2.62
C TYR A 12 -8.67 -8.37 -3.86
N ASP A 13 -9.46 -7.30 -3.76
CA ASP A 13 -9.55 -6.29 -4.82
C ASP A 13 -8.20 -5.56 -4.99
N GLU A 14 -7.85 -5.30 -6.25
CA GLU A 14 -6.70 -4.44 -6.58
C GLU A 14 -6.97 -3.02 -6.08
N PHE A 15 -5.94 -2.39 -5.51
CA PHE A 15 -5.99 -0.99 -5.13
C PHE A 15 -4.74 -0.25 -5.63
N ALA A 16 -4.88 1.05 -5.82
CA ALA A 16 -3.81 1.90 -6.30
C ALA A 16 -3.67 3.14 -5.43
N VAL A 17 -2.43 3.55 -5.19
CA VAL A 17 -2.06 4.74 -4.42
C VAL A 17 -1.22 5.64 -5.32
N SER A 18 -1.65 6.89 -5.50
CA SER A 18 -0.83 7.91 -6.18
C SER A 18 0.20 8.47 -5.22
N LEU A 19 1.45 8.61 -5.64
CA LEU A 19 2.52 9.28 -4.90
C LEU A 19 2.49 10.80 -5.04
N ASP A 20 1.69 11.32 -5.97
CA ASP A 20 1.47 12.75 -6.15
C ASP A 20 0.58 13.33 -5.05
N ASP A 21 -0.24 12.48 -4.43
CA ASP A 21 -1.15 12.81 -3.35
C ASP A 21 -0.90 11.86 -2.19
N LEU A 22 -0.26 12.33 -1.12
CA LEU A 22 0.03 11.50 0.06
C LEU A 22 -0.81 11.92 1.27
N ASP A 23 -1.84 12.72 1.07
CA ASP A 23 -2.70 13.18 2.14
C ASP A 23 -3.59 12.05 2.69
N VAL A 24 -3.91 12.12 3.98
CA VAL A 24 -4.77 11.14 4.65
C VAL A 24 -6.21 11.30 4.17
N HIS A 25 -6.73 10.29 3.49
CA HIS A 25 -8.09 10.25 3.02
C HIS A 25 -8.96 9.42 3.98
N ILE A 26 -9.81 10.09 4.76
CA ILE A 26 -10.63 9.49 5.83
C ILE A 26 -11.59 8.37 5.31
N GLY A 27 -11.81 8.30 3.99
CA GLY A 27 -12.61 7.27 3.33
C GLY A 27 -11.84 6.02 2.87
N GLU A 28 -10.52 6.08 2.79
CA GLU A 28 -9.68 4.92 2.52
C GLU A 28 -9.38 4.26 3.86
N LYS A 29 -9.96 3.09 4.17
CA LYS A 29 -9.65 2.35 5.41
C LYS A 29 -9.06 1.00 5.07
N GLY A 30 -7.81 0.77 5.47
CA GLY A 30 -7.12 -0.52 5.30
C GLY A 30 -5.76 -0.41 4.64
N SER A 31 -5.55 -1.22 3.60
CA SER A 31 -4.26 -1.43 2.93
C SER A 31 -3.67 -0.18 2.27
N SER A 32 -4.51 0.64 1.64
CA SER A 32 -4.08 1.86 0.94
C SER A 32 -3.56 2.95 1.89
N GLU A 33 -4.18 3.11 3.07
CA GLU A 33 -3.73 4.03 4.13
C GLU A 33 -2.31 3.70 4.62
N ILE A 34 -2.02 2.41 4.83
CA ILE A 34 -0.70 1.95 5.26
C ILE A 34 0.35 2.29 4.21
N VAL A 35 0.09 1.96 2.95
CA VAL A 35 1.00 2.21 1.82
C VAL A 35 1.26 3.70 1.63
N ARG A 36 0.20 4.53 1.73
CA ARG A 36 0.32 5.99 1.62
C ARG A 36 1.13 6.58 2.77
N GLY A 37 0.91 6.13 4.01
CA GLY A 37 1.69 6.55 5.17
C GLY A 37 3.16 6.17 5.08
N ILE A 38 3.46 4.97 4.59
CA ILE A 38 4.84 4.52 4.34
C ILE A 38 5.49 5.41 3.25
N ALA A 39 4.80 5.63 2.13
CA ALA A 39 5.29 6.51 1.06
C ALA A 39 5.52 7.96 1.54
N ALA A 40 4.58 8.53 2.31
CA ALA A 40 4.74 9.85 2.92
C ALA A 40 6.01 9.92 3.78
N ARG A 41 6.25 8.89 4.61
CA ARG A 41 7.44 8.83 5.45
C ARG A 41 8.74 8.71 4.64
N PHE A 42 8.75 7.95 3.55
CA PHE A 42 9.91 7.87 2.66
C PHE A 42 10.21 9.21 1.97
N LYS A 43 9.17 9.94 1.55
CA LYS A 43 9.29 11.29 0.99
C LYS A 43 9.86 12.29 2.00
N ASP A 44 9.39 12.24 3.25
CA ASP A 44 9.91 13.07 4.35
C ASP A 44 11.39 12.79 4.67
N LEU A 45 11.84 11.55 4.46
CA LEU A 45 13.22 11.14 4.65
C LEU A 45 14.13 11.52 3.46
N GLY A 46 13.58 12.15 2.42
CA GLY A 46 14.32 12.55 1.21
C GLY A 46 14.66 11.38 0.28
N VAL A 47 13.94 10.26 0.40
CA VAL A 47 14.09 9.12 -0.49
C VAL A 47 13.24 9.35 -1.74
N GLU A 48 13.84 9.17 -2.92
CA GLU A 48 13.09 9.15 -4.17
C GLU A 48 12.26 7.86 -4.24
N ILE A 49 10.94 8.03 -4.31
CA ILE A 49 9.95 6.97 -4.45
C ILE A 49 9.29 7.14 -5.81
N SER A 50 9.24 6.05 -6.58
CA SER A 50 8.56 5.96 -7.87
C SER A 50 7.41 4.98 -7.80
N GLY A 51 6.48 5.09 -8.74
CA GLY A 51 5.40 4.12 -8.90
C GLY A 51 5.93 2.73 -9.28
N PHE A 52 5.25 1.70 -8.80
CA PHE A 52 5.55 0.31 -9.14
C PHE A 52 4.27 -0.54 -9.03
N ASP A 53 4.24 -1.63 -9.76
CA ASP A 53 3.17 -2.62 -9.65
C ASP A 53 3.66 -3.78 -8.77
N MET A 54 2.85 -4.16 -7.78
CA MET A 54 3.16 -5.21 -6.82
C MET A 54 2.04 -6.25 -6.79
N TYR A 55 2.42 -7.52 -6.88
CA TYR A 55 1.51 -8.64 -6.72
C TYR A 55 1.92 -9.46 -5.51
N THR A 56 1.06 -9.54 -4.49
CA THR A 56 1.34 -10.29 -3.26
C THR A 56 0.43 -11.52 -3.17
N THR A 57 1.01 -12.70 -2.99
CA THR A 57 0.27 -13.92 -2.64
C THR A 57 0.54 -14.23 -1.18
N SER A 58 -0.51 -14.26 -0.36
CA SER A 58 -0.38 -14.60 1.07
C SER A 58 -0.97 -15.97 1.32
N ASN A 59 -0.13 -16.92 1.75
CA ASN A 59 -0.58 -18.21 2.29
C ASN A 59 -1.10 -18.08 3.74
N VAL A 60 -1.16 -16.86 4.29
CA VAL A 60 -1.68 -16.61 5.64
C VAL A 60 -3.17 -16.31 5.53
N LEU A 61 -3.99 -17.34 5.77
CA LEU A 61 -5.42 -17.20 6.03
C LEU A 61 -5.64 -16.20 7.16
N GLY A 62 -6.50 -15.20 6.94
CA GLY A 62 -6.79 -14.15 7.92
C GLY A 62 -7.27 -14.74 9.25
N GLY A 63 -6.37 -14.83 10.24
CA GLY A 63 -6.73 -15.42 11.54
C GLY A 63 -5.57 -15.82 12.48
N SER A 64 -4.31 -15.74 12.06
CA SER A 64 -3.20 -16.35 12.84
C SER A 64 -2.55 -15.46 13.91
N GLY A 65 -3.09 -14.26 14.19
CA GLY A 65 -2.49 -13.36 15.20
C GLY A 65 -1.15 -12.74 14.79
N ILE A 66 -0.76 -12.85 13.52
CA ILE A 66 0.19 -11.95 12.87
C ILE A 66 -0.70 -11.01 12.07
N SER A 67 -0.77 -9.75 12.48
CA SER A 67 -1.68 -8.76 11.92
C SER A 67 -1.55 -8.77 10.39
N SER A 68 -2.65 -9.07 9.69
CA SER A 68 -2.75 -9.04 8.21
C SER A 68 -2.32 -7.70 7.58
N SER A 69 -2.09 -6.68 8.41
CA SER A 69 -1.47 -5.40 8.09
C SER A 69 0.01 -5.47 7.66
N CYS A 70 0.68 -6.62 7.80
CA CYS A 70 2.11 -6.76 7.48
C CYS A 70 2.40 -7.47 6.14
N CYS A 71 1.38 -7.99 5.45
CA CYS A 71 1.52 -8.71 4.18
C CYS A 71 1.40 -7.81 2.93
N ILE A 72 1.39 -6.49 3.13
CA ILE A 72 1.42 -5.46 2.10
C ILE A 72 2.72 -4.70 2.24
#